data_AF-A0A816DNN3-F1
#
_entry.id   AF-A0A816DNN3-F1
#
_cell.length_a   1.000
_cell.length_b   1.000
_cell.length_c   1.000
_cell.angle_alpha   90.00
_cell.angle_beta   90.00
_cell.angle_gamma   90.00
#
_symmetry.space_group_name_H-M   'P 1'
#
loop_
_entity.id
_entity.type
_entity.pdbx_description
1 polymer ?
#
loop_
_entity_poly.entity_id
_entity_poly.type
_entity_poly.pdbx_seq_one_letter_code
_entity_poly.pdbx_strand_id
1 'polypeptide(L)'
;MFIHGHIEDASSLLHQTLVPYYGPDLPHPSTYLIFDGETAELLDDQIARLLASYSVDINHGFVPSPDPLDQLPLSSKFGCWEVIMKDLSGYLHARNVRSTILSQLEVIPIEQDDLLDERELQRALLVLAMLSHAFVWGEQPVSTYIPACLAV
;
A
#
# COMPACT_ATOMS: atom_id res chain seq x y z
N MET A 1 15.85 36.52 45.35
CA MET A 1 14.41 36.80 45.21
C MET A 1 13.81 35.60 44.49
N PHE A 2 13.09 34.78 45.25
CA PHE A 2 12.53 33.49 44.85
C PHE A 2 11.29 33.65 43.98
N ILE A 3 11.16 32.80 42.96
CA ILE A 3 10.04 31.88 42.67
C ILE A 3 10.41 31.22 41.32
N HIS A 4 10.90 29.97 41.23
CA HIS A 4 10.25 28.69 41.57
C HIS A 4 8.79 28.62 41.09
N GLY A 5 8.63 28.50 39.77
CA GLY A 5 7.41 28.05 39.11
C GLY A 5 7.63 26.63 38.59
N HIS A 6 7.05 25.68 39.30
CA HIS A 6 7.02 24.25 39.04
C HIS A 6 6.44 23.99 37.62
N ILE A 7 7.14 23.19 36.80
CA ILE A 7 6.53 22.58 35.62
C ILE A 7 5.68 21.44 36.17
N GLU A 8 4.40 21.73 36.46
CA GLU A 8 3.43 20.70 36.81
C GLU A 8 2.94 20.00 35.55
N ASP A 9 2.88 18.67 35.68
CA ASP A 9 2.48 17.65 34.73
C ASP A 9 1.37 18.03 33.74
N ALA A 10 1.68 17.89 32.44
CA ALA A 10 0.70 17.84 31.37
C ALA A 10 -0.25 16.61 31.44
N SER A 11 -0.11 15.77 32.46
CA SER A 11 -0.97 14.61 32.74
C SER A 11 -2.32 14.99 33.39
N SER A 12 -2.43 16.19 33.98
CA SER A 12 -3.66 16.63 34.66
C SER A 12 -4.75 17.16 33.72
N LEU A 13 -4.39 17.53 32.47
CA LEU A 13 -5.35 18.12 31.51
C LEU A 13 -6.12 17.10 30.67
N LEU A 14 -5.84 15.79 30.81
CA LEU A 14 -6.56 14.72 30.10
C LEU A 14 -7.77 14.17 30.87
N HIS A 15 -8.06 14.68 32.07
CA HIS A 15 -9.22 14.26 32.88
C HIS A 15 -10.44 15.18 32.78
N GLN A 16 -10.46 16.18 31.89
CA GLN A 16 -11.73 16.81 31.49
C GLN A 16 -12.46 15.87 30.53
N THR A 17 -13.10 14.89 31.13
CA THR A 17 -14.11 14.03 30.51
C THR A 17 -15.13 14.94 29.84
N LEU A 18 -15.26 14.83 28.52
CA LEU A 18 -16.47 15.24 27.81
C LEU A 18 -17.61 14.40 28.39
N VAL A 19 -18.26 14.87 29.45
CA VAL A 19 -19.49 14.27 29.95
C VAL A 19 -20.57 14.62 28.93
N PRO A 20 -21.12 13.65 28.16
CA PRO A 20 -22.22 13.94 27.26
C PRO A 20 -23.41 14.43 28.08
N TYR A 21 -24.07 15.50 27.64
CA TYR A 21 -25.32 15.94 28.24
C TYR A 21 -26.40 14.88 27.98
N TYR A 22 -26.72 14.07 29.00
CA TYR A 22 -27.79 13.08 28.93
C TYR A 22 -29.14 13.79 29.13
N GLY A 23 -29.97 13.82 28.08
CA GLY A 23 -31.36 14.23 28.16
C GLY A 23 -32.19 13.25 29.03
N PRO A 24 -33.34 13.69 29.55
CA PRO A 24 -34.11 12.98 30.59
C PRO A 24 -34.72 11.63 30.18
N ASP A 25 -34.61 11.22 28.91
CA ASP A 25 -35.22 10.00 28.37
C ASP A 25 -34.23 8.91 27.91
N LEU A 26 -32.94 9.01 28.26
CA LEU A 26 -31.99 7.92 28.03
C LEU A 26 -32.00 6.92 29.21
N PRO A 27 -31.98 5.60 28.96
CA PRO A 27 -31.94 4.61 30.02
C PRO A 27 -30.71 4.81 30.91
N HIS A 28 -30.90 4.58 32.23
CA HIS A 28 -29.85 4.71 33.25
C HIS A 28 -28.56 3.98 32.83
N PRO A 29 -27.36 4.49 33.18
CA PRO A 29 -26.05 3.95 32.78
C PRO A 29 -25.77 2.48 33.12
N SER A 30 -26.68 1.78 33.79
CA SER A 30 -26.63 0.33 34.01
C SER A 30 -27.09 -0.50 32.80
N THR A 31 -27.46 0.13 31.67
CA THR A 31 -27.98 -0.55 30.46
C THR A 31 -26.95 -0.65 29.33
N TYR A 32 -25.73 -0.14 29.50
CA TYR A 32 -24.66 -0.45 28.55
C TYR A 32 -24.40 -1.95 28.61
N LEU A 33 -24.56 -2.62 27.48
CA LEU A 33 -24.14 -4.01 27.29
C LEU A 33 -22.69 -4.09 27.76
N ILE A 34 -22.47 -4.69 28.93
CA ILE A 34 -21.13 -5.08 29.35
C ILE A 34 -20.79 -6.24 28.43
N PHE A 35 -20.09 -5.94 27.34
CA PHE A 35 -19.46 -6.95 26.53
C PHE A 35 -18.40 -7.60 27.40
N ASP A 36 -18.59 -8.89 27.70
CA ASP A 36 -17.55 -9.70 28.31
C ASP A 36 -16.40 -9.91 27.31
N GLY A 37 -15.24 -10.36 27.81
CA GLY A 37 -14.06 -10.56 26.95
C GLY A 37 -14.31 -11.52 25.79
N GLU A 38 -15.17 -12.53 25.99
CA GLU A 38 -15.51 -13.53 24.96
C GLU A 38 -16.34 -12.92 23.83
N THR A 39 -17.26 -11.99 24.12
CA THR A 39 -18.05 -11.29 23.08
C THR A 39 -17.24 -10.23 22.33
N ALA A 40 -16.27 -9.60 22.97
CA ALA A 40 -15.34 -8.69 22.31
C ALA A 40 -14.41 -9.42 21.31
N GLU A 41 -13.84 -10.55 21.71
CA GLU A 41 -13.00 -11.39 20.83
C GLU A 41 -13.78 -11.93 19.63
N LEU A 42 -15.04 -12.36 19.83
CA LEU A 42 -15.91 -12.81 18.74
C LEU A 42 -16.21 -11.70 17.72
N LEU A 43 -16.37 -10.46 18.20
CA LEU A 43 -16.61 -9.30 17.35
C LEU A 43 -15.36 -8.95 16.53
N ASP A 44 -14.17 -8.99 17.15
CA ASP A 44 -12.90 -8.74 16.47
C ASP A 44 -12.65 -9.77 15.36
N ASP A 45 -12.96 -11.05 15.60
CA ASP A 45 -12.88 -12.10 14.59
C ASP A 45 -13.89 -11.92 13.44
N GLN A 46 -15.07 -11.36 13.71
CA GLN A 46 -16.04 -11.04 12.68
C GLN A 46 -15.59 -9.84 11.84
N ILE A 47 -15.06 -8.80 12.48
CA ILE A 47 -14.51 -7.62 11.82
C ILE A 47 -13.31 -8.02 10.95
N ALA A 48 -12.38 -8.81 11.49
CA ALA A 48 -11.21 -9.30 10.75
C ALA A 48 -11.62 -10.06 9.48
N ARG A 49 -12.61 -10.97 9.59
CA ARG A 49 -13.12 -11.71 8.43
C ARG A 49 -13.83 -10.81 7.42
N LEU A 50 -14.59 -9.82 7.87
CA LEU A 50 -15.25 -8.86 6.99
C LEU A 50 -14.21 -8.04 6.22
N LEU A 51 -13.20 -7.49 6.91
CA LEU A 51 -12.12 -6.73 6.29
C LEU A 51 -11.33 -7.57 5.28
N ALA A 52 -10.98 -8.81 5.65
CA ALA A 52 -10.28 -9.74 4.76
C ALA A 52 -11.06 -10.02 3.47
N SER A 53 -12.41 -10.04 3.51
CA SER A 53 -13.23 -10.22 2.30
C SER A 53 -13.13 -9.06 1.30
N TYR A 54 -12.64 -7.90 1.73
CA TYR A 54 -12.34 -6.72 0.89
C TYR A 54 -10.83 -6.51 0.70
N SER A 55 -10.01 -7.52 0.99
CA SER A 55 -8.54 -7.43 0.96
C SER A 55 -7.97 -6.32 1.86
N VAL A 56 -8.62 -6.08 3.00
CA VAL A 56 -8.17 -5.13 4.03
C VAL A 56 -7.65 -5.91 5.23
N ASP A 57 -6.41 -5.64 5.63
CA ASP A 57 -5.81 -6.20 6.83
C ASP A 57 -6.27 -5.44 8.08
N ILE A 58 -6.54 -6.15 9.18
CA ILE A 58 -7.04 -5.54 10.41
C ILE A 58 -6.00 -4.63 11.08
N ASN A 59 -4.70 -4.88 10.88
CA ASN A 59 -3.61 -4.12 11.47
C ASN A 59 -3.01 -3.09 10.48
N HIS A 60 -2.94 -3.44 9.20
CA HIS A 60 -2.26 -2.66 8.16
C HIS A 60 -3.22 -1.95 7.19
N GLY A 61 -4.52 -2.16 7.31
CA GLY A 61 -5.53 -1.57 6.43
C GLY A 61 -5.35 -2.03 4.99
N PHE A 62 -5.21 -1.08 4.05
CA PHE A 62 -5.01 -1.40 2.63
C PHE A 62 -3.57 -1.75 2.27
N VAL A 63 -2.65 -1.70 3.24
CA VAL A 63 -1.28 -2.14 3.01
C VAL A 63 -1.27 -3.68 3.05
N PRO A 64 -0.78 -4.36 1.99
CA PRO A 64 -0.74 -5.81 1.96
C PRO A 64 0.04 -6.39 3.15
N SER A 65 -0.45 -7.50 3.67
CA SER A 65 0.29 -8.36 4.61
C SER A 65 0.26 -9.79 4.05
N PRO A 66 1.40 -10.42 3.75
CA PRO A 66 2.78 -9.94 3.96
C PRO A 66 3.18 -8.78 3.03
N ASP A 67 4.31 -8.14 3.35
CA ASP A 67 4.82 -6.98 2.61
C ASP A 67 4.96 -7.25 1.09
N PRO A 68 4.79 -6.21 0.25
CA PRO A 68 4.99 -6.31 -1.19
C PRO A 68 6.39 -6.82 -1.55
N LEU A 69 6.51 -7.48 -2.71
CA LEU A 69 7.82 -7.91 -3.21
C LEU A 69 8.68 -6.72 -3.64
N ASP A 70 9.93 -6.73 -3.20
CA ASP A 70 10.94 -5.75 -3.61
C ASP A 70 11.33 -5.90 -5.09
N GLN A 71 11.29 -7.12 -5.61
CA GLN A 71 11.71 -7.46 -6.97
C GLN A 71 11.11 -8.81 -7.42
N LEU A 72 10.72 -8.95 -8.68
CA LEU A 72 10.46 -10.25 -9.30
C LEU A 72 11.73 -11.12 -9.36
N PRO A 73 11.60 -12.46 -9.35
CA PRO A 73 12.74 -13.35 -9.54
C PRO A 73 13.46 -13.04 -10.86
N LEU A 74 14.75 -12.70 -10.80
CA LEU A 74 15.55 -12.42 -11.99
C LEU A 74 15.71 -13.62 -12.93
N SER A 75 15.54 -14.85 -12.42
CA SER A 75 15.53 -16.08 -13.20
C SER A 75 14.20 -16.32 -13.95
N SER A 76 13.16 -15.55 -13.65
CA SER A 76 11.89 -15.62 -14.39
C SER A 76 12.03 -14.99 -15.78
N LYS A 77 11.10 -15.32 -16.68
CA LYS A 77 11.02 -14.64 -17.98
C LYS A 77 10.76 -13.14 -17.88
N PHE A 78 10.29 -12.65 -16.73
CA PHE A 78 10.03 -11.23 -16.45
C PHE A 78 11.24 -10.49 -15.86
N GLY A 79 12.36 -11.18 -15.62
CA GLY A 79 13.55 -10.58 -15.01
C GLY A 79 14.11 -9.37 -15.77
N CYS A 80 13.91 -9.31 -17.10
CA CYS A 80 14.32 -8.18 -17.93
C CYS A 80 13.61 -6.88 -17.55
N TRP A 81 12.36 -6.93 -17.09
CA TRP A 81 11.64 -5.74 -16.63
C TRP A 81 12.32 -5.14 -15.39
N GLU A 82 12.73 -5.98 -14.45
CA GLU A 82 13.39 -5.55 -13.22
C GLU A 82 14.80 -4.99 -13.48
N VAL A 83 15.52 -5.55 -14.46
CA VAL A 83 16.84 -5.03 -14.87
C VAL A 83 16.72 -3.57 -15.34
N ILE A 84 15.74 -3.28 -16.20
CA ILE A 84 15.52 -1.90 -16.66
C ILE A 84 15.01 -1.01 -15.52
N MET A 85 14.10 -1.53 -14.68
CA MET A 85 13.54 -0.77 -13.55
C MET A 85 14.62 -0.35 -12.55
N LYS A 86 15.58 -1.23 -12.26
CA LYS A 86 16.68 -0.95 -11.33
C LYS A 86 17.55 0.23 -11.77
N ASP A 87 17.84 0.33 -13.07
CA ASP A 87 18.68 1.37 -13.66
C ASP A 87 17.86 2.50 -14.32
N LEU A 88 16.54 2.54 -14.10
CA LEU A 88 15.60 3.45 -14.75
C LEU A 88 16.05 4.92 -14.66
N SER A 89 16.47 5.34 -13.47
CA SER A 89 16.98 6.69 -13.24
C SER A 89 18.18 7.00 -14.15
N GLY A 90 19.10 6.06 -14.33
CA GLY A 90 20.25 6.23 -15.24
C GLY A 90 19.82 6.45 -16.68
N TYR A 91 18.85 5.66 -17.17
CA TYR A 91 18.32 5.80 -18.52
C TYR A 91 17.55 7.11 -18.74
N LEU A 92 16.82 7.58 -17.72
CA LEU A 92 16.15 8.89 -17.75
C LEU A 92 17.16 10.04 -17.85
N HIS A 93 18.22 10.01 -17.04
CA HIS A 93 19.28 11.02 -17.11
C HIS A 93 20.01 11.02 -18.46
N ALA A 94 20.28 9.83 -19.00
CA ALA A 94 20.91 9.66 -20.30
C ALA A 94 19.97 9.93 -21.50
N ARG A 95 18.66 10.12 -21.25
CA ARG A 95 17.61 10.32 -22.27
C ARG A 95 17.57 9.20 -23.32
N ASN A 96 17.71 7.96 -22.86
CA ASN A 96 17.70 6.77 -23.71
C ASN A 96 16.80 5.65 -23.15
N VAL A 97 15.81 5.99 -22.31
CA VAL A 97 14.88 5.02 -21.75
C VAL A 97 14.03 4.36 -22.85
N ARG A 98 13.63 5.11 -23.88
CA ARG A 98 12.81 4.55 -24.97
C ARG A 98 13.60 3.55 -25.81
N SER A 99 14.82 3.92 -26.22
CA SER A 99 15.66 3.01 -27.02
C SER A 99 16.08 1.78 -26.22
N THR A 100 16.35 1.94 -24.92
CA THR A 100 16.63 0.82 -24.01
C THR A 100 15.43 -0.13 -23.95
N ILE A 101 14.23 0.37 -23.68
CA ILE A 101 13.00 -0.45 -23.63
C ILE A 101 12.77 -1.18 -24.96
N LEU A 102 12.84 -0.47 -26.09
CA LEU A 102 12.58 -1.05 -27.42
C LEU A 102 13.65 -2.04 -27.89
N SER A 103 14.87 -1.97 -27.35
CA SER A 103 15.97 -2.87 -27.74
C SER A 103 16.12 -4.07 -26.80
N GLN A 104 15.65 -3.98 -25.56
CA GLN A 104 15.83 -5.02 -24.55
C GLN A 104 14.55 -5.77 -24.20
N LEU A 105 13.36 -5.19 -24.45
CA LEU A 105 12.09 -5.84 -24.14
C LEU A 105 11.41 -6.35 -25.40
N GLU A 106 10.95 -7.60 -25.31
CA GLU A 106 10.06 -8.23 -26.27
C GLU A 106 8.65 -8.33 -25.67
N VAL A 107 7.66 -8.69 -26.49
CA VAL A 107 6.32 -9.04 -25.98
C VAL A 107 6.43 -10.38 -25.28
N ILE A 108 6.12 -10.42 -23.98
CA ILE A 108 6.21 -11.62 -23.15
C ILE A 108 4.79 -12.11 -22.87
N PRO A 109 4.38 -13.28 -23.38
CA PRO A 109 3.08 -13.83 -23.06
C PRO A 109 3.02 -14.20 -21.57
N ILE A 110 1.96 -13.76 -20.89
CA ILE A 110 1.65 -14.14 -19.51
C ILE A 110 0.60 -15.25 -19.56
N GLU A 111 0.99 -16.43 -19.13
CA GLU A 111 0.17 -17.62 -18.91
C GLU A 111 -0.30 -17.65 -17.45
N GLN A 112 -1.39 -18.37 -17.20
CA GLN A 112 -2.08 -18.39 -15.92
C GLN A 112 -1.18 -18.86 -14.75
N ASP A 113 -0.16 -19.67 -15.05
CA ASP A 113 0.72 -20.28 -14.04
C ASP A 113 2.08 -19.56 -13.89
N ASP A 114 2.32 -18.45 -14.61
CA ASP A 114 3.61 -17.76 -14.57
C ASP A 114 3.83 -16.92 -13.30
N LEU A 115 2.76 -16.35 -12.76
CA LEU A 115 2.75 -15.49 -11.59
C LEU A 115 1.90 -16.20 -10.53
N LEU A 116 2.56 -17.05 -9.76
CA LEU A 116 1.90 -17.97 -8.83
C LEU A 116 1.46 -17.26 -7.54
N ASP A 117 2.06 -16.10 -7.24
CA ASP A 117 1.76 -15.27 -6.08
C ASP A 117 1.15 -13.93 -6.51
N GLU A 118 0.07 -13.52 -5.83
CA GLU A 118 -0.56 -12.21 -5.97
C GLU A 118 0.46 -11.07 -5.83
N ARG A 119 1.47 -11.24 -4.96
CA ARG A 119 2.54 -10.24 -4.79
C ARG A 119 3.42 -10.10 -6.03
N GLU A 120 3.64 -11.19 -6.77
CA GLU A 120 4.38 -11.16 -8.03
C GLU A 120 3.55 -10.42 -9.09
N LEU A 121 2.24 -10.67 -9.14
CA LEU A 121 1.33 -9.96 -10.04
C LEU A 121 1.31 -8.45 -9.76
N GLN A 122 1.17 -8.07 -8.50
CA GLN A 122 1.20 -6.66 -8.06
C GLN A 122 2.54 -6.00 -8.39
N ARG A 123 3.66 -6.72 -8.17
CA ARG A 123 4.99 -6.21 -8.51
C ARG A 123 5.16 -6.05 -10.02
N ALA A 124 4.74 -7.03 -10.82
CA ALA A 124 4.79 -6.95 -12.27
C ALA A 124 4.00 -5.75 -12.80
N LEU A 125 2.78 -5.56 -12.30
CA LEU A 125 1.95 -4.40 -12.63
C LEU A 125 2.64 -3.08 -12.30
N LEU A 126 3.23 -2.96 -11.10
CA LEU A 126 3.97 -1.77 -10.69
C LEU A 126 5.13 -1.48 -11.64
N VAL A 127 5.95 -2.48 -11.95
CA VAL A 127 7.11 -2.31 -12.83
C VAL A 127 6.66 -1.89 -14.23
N LEU A 128 5.68 -2.58 -14.82
CA LEU A 128 5.16 -2.24 -16.15
C LEU A 128 4.54 -0.83 -16.19
N ALA A 129 3.82 -0.43 -15.15
CA ALA A 129 3.27 0.92 -15.03
C ALA A 129 4.38 1.99 -14.96
N MET A 130 5.44 1.73 -14.19
CA MET A 130 6.58 2.64 -14.09
C MET A 130 7.37 2.74 -15.39
N LEU A 131 7.64 1.62 -16.05
CA LEU A 131 8.31 1.59 -17.35
C LEU A 131 7.48 2.29 -18.42
N SER A 132 6.16 2.08 -18.43
CA SER A 132 5.24 2.77 -19.36
C SER A 132 5.21 4.27 -19.12
N HIS A 133 5.16 4.69 -17.85
CA HIS A 133 5.21 6.09 -17.49
C HIS A 133 6.54 6.74 -17.93
N ALA A 134 7.66 6.07 -17.69
CA ALA A 134 8.97 6.52 -18.13
C ALA A 134 9.10 6.55 -19.66
N PHE A 135 8.53 5.60 -20.38
CA PHE A 135 8.50 5.61 -21.84
C PHE A 135 7.77 6.83 -22.40
N VAL A 136 6.60 7.15 -21.82
CA VAL A 136 5.78 8.28 -22.25
C VAL A 136 6.47 9.61 -21.93
N TRP A 137 6.85 9.82 -20.67
CA TRP A 137 7.24 11.13 -20.13
C TRP A 137 8.74 11.33 -19.95
N GLY A 138 9.54 10.26 -20.00
CA GLY A 138 10.96 10.29 -19.65
C GLY A 138 11.87 10.98 -20.66
N GLU A 139 11.36 11.25 -21.86
CA GLU A 139 12.09 11.91 -22.95
C GLU A 139 11.20 12.95 -23.65
N GLN A 140 11.84 13.93 -24.29
CA GLN A 140 11.15 14.92 -25.11
C GLN A 140 11.42 14.63 -26.60
N PRO A 141 10.40 14.75 -27.47
CA PRO A 141 8.99 15.04 -27.16
C PRO A 141 8.33 13.88 -26.40
N VAL A 142 7.24 14.16 -25.69
CA VAL A 142 6.41 13.14 -25.02
C VAL A 142 5.86 12.13 -26.04
N SER A 143 5.87 10.84 -25.71
CA SER A 143 5.31 9.80 -26.59
C SER A 143 3.78 9.81 -26.55
N THR A 144 3.14 9.56 -27.68
CA THR A 144 1.67 9.45 -27.80
C THR A 144 1.18 8.00 -27.82
N TYR A 145 2.08 7.03 -27.66
CA TYR A 145 1.77 5.61 -27.64
C TYR A 145 2.63 4.86 -26.61
N ILE A 146 2.19 3.66 -26.25
CA ILE A 146 2.93 2.67 -25.46
C ILE A 146 3.26 1.50 -26.40
N PRO A 147 4.51 1.00 -26.43
CA PRO A 147 4.90 -0.10 -27.31
C PRO A 147 4.27 -1.42 -26.86
N ALA A 148 4.13 -2.37 -27.80
CA ALA A 148 3.48 -3.65 -27.54
C ALA A 148 4.14 -4.43 -26.39
N CYS A 149 5.46 -4.37 -26.24
CA CYS A 149 6.20 -5.04 -25.16
C CYS A 149 5.84 -4.56 -23.74
N LEU A 150 5.08 -3.48 -23.61
CA LEU A 150 4.55 -2.97 -22.33
C LEU A 150 3.01 -3.00 -22.25
N ALA A 151 2.32 -3.11 -23.39
CA ALA A 151 0.87 -2.91 -23.49
C ALA A 151 0.06 -4.20 -23.70
N VAL A 152 0.72 -5.29 -24.12
CA VAL A 152 0.10 -6.57 -24.48
C VAL A 152 0.73 -7.68 -23.66
#